data_AF-A0A938G8E3-F1
#
_entry.id   AF-A0A938G8E3-F1
#
_cell.length_a   1.000
_cell.length_b   1.000
_cell.length_c   1.000
_cell.angle_alpha   90.00
_cell.angle_beta   90.00
_cell.angle_gamma   90.00
#
_symmetry.space_group_name_H-M   'P 1'
#
loop_
_entity.id
_entity.type
_entity.pdbx_description
1 polymer ?
#
loop_
_entity_poly.entity_id
_entity_poly.type
_entity_poly.pdbx_seq_one_letter_code
_entity_poly.pdbx_strand_id
1 'polypeptide(L)'
;MKSAAALIWNLVPLAVASAAVLWVLYRWLKKSDEPLALVGRWVVSLVLAAIALGVAVRTHDEFSKIFAVLVGAVCGLGFAILWGPSFCGWVAKQFTGLYDGGDLEVEPAPMYSIAEARRKQGRYAEALAEVRLQIEKFPDDFPGWMLLAEIQAENLHDLTGAAQTIEDVVGQEGRLPKNIAYALSRLADWQLKLRQDRAAARAALERIVQLFPDTEQAQLALQRIAHLTPEQMMIERHEPRRVQLTHHEENLGLRGETSAPGGPASDEPSLRAAALVKHLEQHPQDYEAREELASIYADRFQRLDLAADQLEQLIAVPYQPAKQVAHWLNSLADLQIKLTGDATVAKATLQRIVERFPKTAAAESALKRIAHLNLEVRSKQKGQAVKLGTYEQNLGLKGKPSSAADPGQSASQSR
;
A
#
# COMPACT_ATOMS: atom_id res chain seq x y z
N MET A 1 36.56 -57.83 -47.73
CA MET A 1 36.55 -57.27 -46.36
C MET A 1 36.01 -55.83 -46.25
N LYS A 2 35.87 -55.04 -47.35
CA LYS A 2 35.33 -53.67 -47.28
C LYS A 2 33.78 -53.57 -47.20
N SER A 3 33.01 -54.61 -47.56
CA SER A 3 31.53 -54.55 -47.51
C SER A 3 30.93 -54.87 -46.14
N ALA A 4 31.55 -55.74 -45.34
CA ALA A 4 31.05 -56.10 -44.01
C ALA A 4 31.20 -54.96 -42.99
N ALA A 5 32.32 -54.23 -43.02
CA ALA A 5 32.54 -53.08 -42.14
C ALA A 5 31.58 -51.91 -42.43
N ALA A 6 31.20 -51.70 -43.70
CA ALA A 6 30.23 -50.68 -44.10
C ALA A 6 28.78 -51.03 -43.68
N LEU A 7 28.42 -52.32 -43.73
CA LEU A 7 27.13 -52.80 -43.22
C LEU A 7 27.01 -52.62 -41.70
N ILE A 8 28.08 -52.91 -40.95
CA ILE A 8 28.09 -52.75 -39.49
C ILE A 8 27.99 -51.25 -39.11
N TRP A 9 28.70 -50.36 -39.81
CA TRP A 9 28.63 -48.91 -39.58
C TRP A 9 27.26 -48.30 -39.89
N ASN A 10 26.46 -48.91 -40.78
CA ASN A 10 25.08 -48.49 -41.07
C ASN A 10 24.06 -49.10 -40.10
N LEU A 11 24.36 -50.24 -39.48
CA LEU A 11 23.49 -50.89 -38.49
C LEU A 11 23.55 -50.22 -37.11
N VAL A 12 24.71 -49.69 -36.72
CA VAL A 12 24.89 -48.96 -35.46
C VAL A 12 23.95 -47.74 -35.34
N PRO A 13 23.87 -46.80 -36.30
CA PRO A 13 22.96 -45.67 -36.19
C PRO A 13 21.48 -46.10 -36.22
N LEU A 14 21.16 -47.19 -36.93
CA LEU A 14 19.80 -47.74 -36.94
C LEU A 14 19.41 -48.30 -35.56
N ALA A 15 20.32 -49.00 -34.89
CA ALA A 15 20.11 -49.54 -33.55
C ALA A 15 20.02 -48.43 -32.49
N VAL A 16 20.82 -47.36 -32.63
CA VAL A 16 20.75 -46.20 -31.74
C VAL A 16 19.45 -45.43 -31.96
N ALA A 17 19.03 -45.24 -33.22
CA ALA A 17 17.76 -44.59 -33.53
C ALA A 17 16.56 -45.40 -33.00
N SER A 18 16.56 -46.73 -33.16
CA SER A 18 15.48 -47.56 -32.63
C SER A 18 15.45 -47.57 -31.10
N ALA A 19 16.61 -47.61 -30.43
CA ALA A 19 16.70 -47.49 -28.98
C ALA A 19 16.22 -46.12 -28.47
N ALA A 20 16.57 -45.03 -29.16
CA ALA A 20 16.10 -43.70 -28.84
C ALA A 20 14.58 -43.58 -29.00
N VAL A 21 14.01 -44.13 -30.08
CA VAL A 21 12.55 -44.16 -30.30
C VAL A 21 11.86 -44.97 -29.21
N LEU A 22 12.37 -46.16 -28.86
CA LEU A 22 11.84 -46.99 -27.76
C LEU A 22 11.93 -46.28 -26.40
N TRP A 23 13.00 -45.54 -26.15
CA TRP A 23 13.17 -44.76 -24.92
C TRP A 23 12.18 -43.58 -24.83
N VAL A 24 11.99 -42.84 -25.93
CA VAL A 24 11.00 -41.75 -26.01
C VAL A 24 9.58 -42.31 -25.81
N LEU A 25 9.27 -43.43 -26.46
CA LEU A 25 8.02 -44.16 -26.30
C LEU A 25 7.76 -44.57 -24.85
N TYR A 26 8.76 -45.15 -24.19
CA TYR A 26 8.69 -45.55 -22.80
C TYR A 26 8.46 -44.36 -21.87
N ARG A 27 9.18 -43.25 -22.12
CA ARG A 27 9.04 -42.01 -21.33
C ARG A 27 7.65 -41.40 -21.50
N TRP A 28 7.09 -41.42 -22.70
CA TRP A 28 5.73 -40.94 -22.98
C TRP A 28 4.67 -41.82 -22.32
N LEU A 29 4.89 -43.14 -22.29
CA LEU A 29 3.97 -44.07 -21.62
C LEU A 29 3.93 -43.85 -20.11
N LYS A 30 5.09 -43.57 -19.48
CA LYS A 30 5.19 -43.39 -18.02
C LYS A 30 4.60 -42.06 -17.52
N LYS A 31 4.55 -41.03 -18.37
CA LYS A 31 4.06 -39.68 -18.00
C LYS A 31 2.56 -39.47 -18.29
N SER A 32 1.86 -40.47 -18.80
CA SER A 32 0.49 -40.31 -19.27
C SER A 32 -0.52 -41.03 -18.39
N ASP A 33 -1.62 -40.37 -18.03
CA ASP A 33 -2.64 -40.89 -17.11
C ASP A 33 -3.42 -42.11 -17.65
N GLU A 34 -3.38 -42.39 -18.96
CA GLU A 34 -4.01 -43.56 -19.61
C GLU A 34 -3.05 -44.34 -20.53
N PRO A 35 -2.22 -45.26 -20.00
CA PRO A 35 -1.21 -45.95 -20.80
C PRO A 35 -1.79 -46.90 -21.86
N LEU A 36 -2.93 -47.55 -21.57
CA LEU A 36 -3.58 -48.49 -22.50
C LEU A 36 -4.20 -47.80 -23.72
N ALA A 37 -4.81 -46.63 -23.54
CA ALA A 37 -5.41 -45.86 -24.62
C ALA A 37 -4.34 -45.34 -25.58
N LEU A 38 -3.18 -44.92 -25.05
CA LEU A 38 -2.04 -44.52 -25.87
C LEU A 38 -1.52 -45.69 -26.70
N VAL A 39 -1.20 -46.83 -26.08
CA VAL A 39 -0.72 -48.03 -26.83
C VAL A 39 -1.72 -48.42 -27.94
N GLY A 40 -3.02 -48.35 -27.67
CA GLY A 40 -4.06 -48.55 -28.68
C GLY A 40 -3.94 -47.59 -29.87
N ARG A 41 -3.73 -46.29 -29.64
CA ARG A 41 -3.51 -45.29 -30.70
C ARG A 41 -2.25 -45.57 -31.52
N TRP A 42 -1.16 -46.00 -30.87
CA TRP A 42 0.09 -46.39 -31.55
C TRP A 42 -0.13 -47.62 -32.44
N VAL A 43 -0.82 -48.65 -31.95
CA VAL A 43 -1.14 -49.86 -32.75
C VAL A 43 -2.02 -49.51 -33.95
N VAL A 44 -3.08 -48.72 -33.77
CA VAL A 44 -3.96 -48.28 -34.86
C VAL A 44 -3.19 -47.47 -35.90
N SER A 45 -2.28 -46.58 -35.47
CA SER A 45 -1.45 -45.80 -36.37
C SER A 45 -0.47 -46.66 -37.18
N LEU A 46 0.09 -47.71 -36.57
CA LEU A 46 0.99 -48.66 -37.23
C LEU A 46 0.23 -49.52 -38.24
N VAL A 47 -1.00 -49.93 -37.93
CA VAL A 47 -1.88 -50.65 -38.85
C VAL A 47 -2.25 -49.79 -40.05
N LEU A 48 -2.65 -48.53 -39.84
CA LEU A 48 -2.96 -47.59 -40.93
C LEU A 48 -1.72 -47.32 -41.81
N ALA A 49 -0.54 -47.16 -41.20
CA ALA A 49 0.71 -46.99 -41.93
C ALA A 49 1.10 -48.25 -42.73
N ALA A 50 0.92 -49.44 -42.16
CA ALA A 50 1.17 -50.71 -42.84
C ALA A 50 0.23 -50.92 -44.04
N ILE A 51 -1.05 -50.55 -43.91
CA ILE A 51 -2.02 -50.58 -45.01
C ILE A 51 -1.61 -49.61 -46.12
N ALA A 52 -1.28 -48.37 -45.77
CA ALA A 52 -0.83 -47.36 -46.74
C ALA A 52 0.47 -47.80 -47.46
N LEU A 53 1.44 -48.35 -46.72
CA LEU A 53 2.70 -48.84 -47.29
C LEU A 53 2.49 -50.09 -48.16
N GLY A 54 1.62 -51.01 -47.73
CA GLY A 54 1.29 -52.22 -48.49
C GLY A 54 0.60 -51.91 -49.81
N VAL A 55 -0.29 -50.91 -49.83
CA VAL A 55 -0.88 -50.39 -51.06
C VAL A 55 0.15 -49.70 -51.94
N ALA A 56 1.04 -48.88 -51.36
CA ALA A 56 2.09 -48.16 -52.09
C ALA A 56 3.15 -49.07 -52.72
N VAL A 57 3.53 -50.18 -52.08
CA VAL A 57 4.51 -51.15 -52.62
C VAL A 57 3.89 -51.99 -53.74
N ARG A 58 2.58 -52.19 -53.74
CA ARG A 58 1.86 -53.05 -54.70
C ARG A 58 1.34 -52.28 -55.93
N THR A 59 1.61 -50.99 -56.04
CA THR A 59 1.20 -50.17 -57.19
C THR A 59 2.19 -50.31 -58.34
N HIS A 60 1.76 -50.94 -59.43
CA HIS A 60 2.55 -51.06 -60.66
C HIS A 60 1.88 -50.40 -61.89
N ASP A 61 0.56 -50.14 -61.84
CA ASP A 61 -0.22 -49.56 -62.96
C ASP A 61 -0.81 -48.17 -62.61
N GLU A 62 -1.07 -47.33 -63.63
CA GLU A 62 -1.63 -45.98 -63.49
C GLU A 62 -2.94 -45.94 -62.68
N PHE A 63 -3.80 -46.95 -62.82
CA PHE A 63 -5.06 -47.04 -62.07
C PHE A 63 -4.84 -47.33 -60.58
N SER A 64 -3.80 -48.09 -60.23
CA SER A 64 -3.44 -48.41 -58.85
C SER A 64 -2.89 -47.19 -58.08
N LYS A 65 -2.26 -46.24 -58.79
CA LYS A 65 -1.75 -44.99 -58.20
C LYS A 65 -2.88 -44.10 -57.70
N ILE A 66 -3.98 -43.98 -58.46
CA ILE A 66 -5.16 -43.21 -58.05
C ILE A 66 -5.80 -43.83 -56.79
N PHE A 67 -5.90 -45.15 -56.75
CA PHE A 67 -6.41 -45.86 -55.57
C PHE A 67 -5.50 -45.66 -54.34
N ALA A 68 -4.18 -45.68 -54.52
CA ALA A 68 -3.24 -45.42 -53.44
C ALA A 68 -3.36 -43.99 -52.86
N VAL A 69 -3.63 -42.99 -53.71
CA VAL A 69 -3.88 -41.61 -53.26
C VAL A 69 -5.17 -41.52 -52.42
N LEU A 70 -6.24 -42.19 -52.84
CA LEU A 70 -7.49 -42.23 -52.08
C LEU A 70 -7.33 -42.93 -50.73
N VAL A 71 -6.66 -44.09 -50.69
CA VAL A 71 -6.39 -44.80 -49.44
C VAL A 71 -5.47 -43.98 -48.53
N GLY A 72 -4.46 -43.31 -49.09
CA GLY A 72 -3.59 -42.39 -48.37
C GLY A 72 -4.34 -41.21 -47.75
N ALA A 73 -5.31 -40.64 -48.47
CA ALA A 73 -6.15 -39.56 -47.95
C ALA A 73 -7.03 -40.02 -46.78
N VAL A 74 -7.63 -41.21 -46.87
CA VAL A 74 -8.44 -41.79 -45.78
C VAL A 74 -7.57 -42.12 -44.55
N CYS A 75 -6.38 -42.70 -44.76
CA CYS A 75 -5.44 -42.98 -43.68
C CYS A 75 -4.95 -41.69 -43.02
N GLY A 76 -4.64 -40.65 -43.82
CA GLY A 76 -4.26 -39.32 -43.33
C GLY A 76 -5.35 -38.64 -42.51
N LEU A 77 -6.62 -38.74 -42.96
CA LEU A 77 -7.77 -38.23 -42.21
C LEU A 77 -7.96 -38.98 -40.89
N GLY A 78 -7.84 -40.31 -40.90
CA GLY A 78 -7.89 -41.13 -39.69
C GLY A 78 -6.78 -40.75 -38.69
N PHE A 79 -5.56 -40.50 -39.19
CA PHE A 79 -4.45 -40.04 -38.37
C PHE A 79 -4.70 -38.65 -37.78
N ALA A 80 -5.23 -37.72 -38.57
CA ALA A 80 -5.58 -36.37 -38.13
C ALA A 80 -6.67 -36.38 -37.05
N ILE A 81 -7.67 -37.24 -37.14
CA ILE A 81 -8.73 -37.36 -36.12
C ILE A 81 -8.18 -38.00 -34.84
N LEU A 82 -7.34 -39.04 -34.98
CA LEU A 82 -6.80 -39.79 -33.84
C LEU A 82 -5.80 -38.97 -33.01
N TRP A 83 -4.91 -38.23 -33.71
CA TRP A 83 -3.88 -37.42 -33.07
C TRP A 83 -4.27 -35.94 -32.90
N GLY A 84 -5.30 -35.46 -33.59
CA GLY A 84 -5.74 -34.06 -33.56
C GLY A 84 -5.92 -33.50 -32.16
N PRO A 85 -6.71 -34.14 -31.27
CA PRO A 85 -6.88 -33.65 -29.89
C PRO A 85 -5.58 -33.63 -29.08
N SER A 86 -4.70 -34.63 -29.28
CA SER A 86 -3.44 -34.73 -28.54
C SER A 86 -2.40 -33.71 -29.03
N PHE A 87 -2.34 -33.48 -30.34
CA PHE A 87 -1.43 -32.52 -30.96
C PHE A 87 -1.88 -31.08 -30.70
N CYS A 88 -3.18 -30.79 -30.82
CA CYS A 88 -3.73 -29.49 -30.44
C CYS A 88 -3.49 -29.19 -28.96
N GLY A 89 -3.67 -30.17 -28.07
CA GLY A 89 -3.35 -30.03 -26.65
C GLY A 89 -1.87 -29.75 -26.40
N TRP A 90 -0.95 -30.42 -27.10
CA TRP A 90 0.48 -30.18 -26.99
C TRP A 90 0.90 -28.79 -27.51
N VAL A 91 0.40 -28.38 -28.68
CA VAL A 91 0.65 -27.04 -29.24
C VAL A 91 0.05 -25.97 -28.34
N ALA A 92 -1.20 -26.15 -27.88
CA ALA A 92 -1.84 -25.22 -26.95
C ALA A 92 -1.02 -25.07 -25.67
N LYS A 93 -0.53 -26.16 -25.08
CA LYS A 93 0.34 -26.11 -23.88
C LYS A 93 1.63 -25.31 -24.07
N GLN A 94 2.25 -25.33 -25.26
CA GLN A 94 3.43 -24.49 -25.52
C GLN A 94 3.10 -23.00 -25.53
N PHE A 95 1.89 -22.63 -25.96
CA PHE A 95 1.43 -21.24 -25.97
C PHE A 95 0.82 -20.80 -24.64
N THR A 96 0.05 -21.66 -23.96
CA THR A 96 -0.55 -21.34 -22.65
C THR A 96 0.47 -21.41 -21.53
N GLY A 97 1.47 -22.28 -21.62
CA GLY A 97 2.60 -22.38 -20.70
C GLY A 97 3.33 -21.05 -20.44
N LEU A 98 3.31 -20.14 -21.42
CA LEU A 98 3.87 -18.81 -21.30
C LEU A 98 3.02 -17.85 -20.45
N TYR A 99 1.72 -18.12 -20.36
CA TYR A 99 0.71 -17.34 -19.62
C TYR A 99 0.32 -17.97 -18.27
N ASP A 100 0.27 -19.30 -18.18
CA ASP A 100 -0.20 -20.05 -16.99
C ASP A 100 0.95 -20.65 -16.14
N GLY A 101 2.20 -20.52 -16.58
CA GLY A 101 3.37 -21.05 -15.86
C GLY A 101 3.68 -22.53 -16.14
N GLY A 102 2.92 -23.20 -17.01
CA GLY A 102 3.14 -24.60 -17.37
C GLY A 102 2.80 -25.61 -16.25
N ASP A 103 3.41 -26.80 -16.31
CA ASP A 103 3.33 -27.86 -15.27
C ASP A 103 4.27 -27.55 -14.08
N LEU A 104 4.38 -26.29 -13.66
CA LEU A 104 4.98 -26.02 -12.35
C LEU A 104 4.01 -26.57 -11.30
N GLU A 105 4.42 -27.62 -10.60
CA GLU A 105 3.73 -28.08 -9.39
C GLU A 105 3.51 -26.83 -8.52
N VAL A 106 2.25 -26.41 -8.41
CA VAL A 106 1.88 -25.23 -7.63
C VAL A 106 2.44 -25.48 -6.24
N GLU A 107 3.44 -24.69 -5.85
CA GLU A 107 4.01 -24.77 -4.51
C GLU A 107 2.82 -24.76 -3.53
N PRO A 108 2.74 -25.72 -2.60
CA PRO A 108 1.55 -25.89 -1.78
C PRO A 108 1.43 -24.66 -0.88
N ALA A 109 0.67 -23.67 -1.35
CA ALA A 109 0.38 -22.46 -0.63
C ALA A 109 -0.81 -22.73 0.31
N PRO A 110 -0.82 -22.11 1.50
CA PRO A 110 -1.99 -22.16 2.35
C PRO A 110 -3.19 -21.51 1.64
N MET A 111 -4.29 -22.24 1.55
CA MET A 111 -5.50 -21.86 0.85
C MET A 111 -6.61 -21.50 1.84
N TYR A 112 -6.70 -20.21 2.20
CA TYR A 112 -7.69 -19.73 3.16
C TYR A 112 -9.10 -19.48 2.59
N SER A 113 -9.31 -19.72 1.30
CA SER A 113 -10.61 -19.46 0.63
C SER A 113 -11.78 -20.19 1.28
N ILE A 114 -11.57 -21.42 1.75
CA ILE A 114 -12.58 -22.22 2.46
C ILE A 114 -12.90 -21.59 3.82
N ALA A 115 -11.88 -21.18 4.57
CA ALA A 115 -12.05 -20.52 5.85
C ALA A 115 -12.77 -19.17 5.71
N GLU A 116 -12.40 -18.36 4.71
CA GLU A 116 -13.07 -17.09 4.42
C GLU A 116 -14.52 -17.28 4.00
N ALA A 117 -14.82 -18.30 3.19
CA ALA A 117 -16.18 -18.63 2.80
C ALA A 117 -17.04 -18.98 4.03
N ARG A 118 -16.51 -19.79 4.95
CA ARG A 118 -17.20 -20.14 6.20
C ARG A 118 -17.35 -18.94 7.14
N ARG A 119 -16.35 -18.05 7.20
CA ARG A 119 -16.42 -16.77 7.93
C ARG A 119 -17.56 -15.90 7.39
N LYS A 120 -17.66 -15.76 6.07
CA LYS A 120 -18.73 -14.99 5.41
C LYS A 120 -20.12 -15.60 5.61
N GLN A 121 -20.21 -16.91 5.77
CA GLN A 121 -21.44 -17.64 6.09
C GLN A 121 -21.84 -17.56 7.57
N GLY A 122 -21.07 -16.87 8.42
CA GLY A 122 -21.31 -16.78 9.87
C GLY A 122 -20.89 -18.02 10.67
N ARG A 123 -20.25 -19.01 10.02
CA ARG A 123 -19.78 -20.24 10.66
C ARG A 123 -18.36 -20.08 11.20
N TYR A 124 -18.22 -19.22 12.22
CA TYR A 124 -16.91 -18.80 12.72
C TYR A 124 -16.10 -19.92 13.37
N ALA A 125 -16.75 -20.83 14.10
CA ALA A 125 -16.07 -21.98 14.70
C ALA A 125 -15.50 -22.95 13.65
N GLU A 126 -16.25 -23.21 12.57
CA GLU A 126 -15.80 -24.03 11.46
C GLU A 126 -14.69 -23.35 10.65
N ALA A 127 -14.76 -22.02 10.50
CA ALA A 127 -13.69 -21.24 9.87
C ALA A 127 -12.40 -21.30 10.69
N LEU A 128 -12.49 -21.16 12.01
CA LEU A 128 -11.35 -21.25 12.92
C LEU A 128 -10.65 -22.62 12.84
N ALA A 129 -11.44 -23.71 12.77
CA ALA A 129 -10.91 -25.06 12.64
C ALA A 129 -10.13 -25.27 11.33
N GLU A 130 -10.64 -24.74 10.21
CA GLU A 130 -9.94 -24.82 8.91
C GLU A 130 -8.64 -24.02 8.92
N VAL A 131 -8.63 -22.83 9.52
CA VAL A 131 -7.41 -22.03 9.65
C VAL A 131 -6.37 -22.76 10.50
N ARG A 132 -6.77 -23.38 11.61
CA ARG A 132 -5.86 -24.21 12.44
C ARG A 132 -5.27 -25.37 11.65
N LEU A 133 -6.09 -26.09 10.89
CA LEU A 133 -5.64 -27.20 10.05
C LEU A 133 -4.63 -26.74 8.98
N GLN A 134 -4.75 -25.51 8.50
CA GLN A 134 -3.80 -24.91 7.56
C GLN A 134 -2.49 -24.52 8.26
N ILE A 135 -2.57 -23.91 9.44
CA ILE A 135 -1.40 -23.55 10.25
C ILE A 135 -0.63 -24.80 10.68
N GLU A 136 -1.30 -25.90 11.00
CA GLU A 136 -0.64 -27.18 11.30
C GLU A 136 0.17 -27.72 10.11
N LYS A 137 -0.30 -27.46 8.88
CA LYS A 137 0.42 -27.82 7.65
C LYS A 137 1.53 -26.83 7.30
N PHE A 138 1.33 -25.55 7.62
CA PHE A 138 2.22 -24.44 7.30
C PHE A 138 2.45 -23.56 8.54
N PRO A 139 3.29 -24.01 9.50
CA PRO A 139 3.47 -23.29 10.77
C PRO A 139 4.12 -21.90 10.59
N ASP A 140 4.90 -21.72 9.52
CA ASP A 140 5.62 -20.49 9.23
C ASP A 140 4.74 -19.40 8.56
N ASP A 141 3.49 -19.71 8.21
CA ASP A 141 2.62 -18.80 7.47
C ASP A 141 2.02 -17.69 8.35
N PHE A 142 2.65 -16.54 8.37
CA PHE A 142 2.19 -15.37 9.15
C PHE A 142 0.75 -14.92 8.85
N PRO A 143 0.32 -14.78 7.57
CA PRO A 143 -1.07 -14.51 7.22
C PRO A 143 -2.09 -15.42 7.91
N GLY A 144 -1.82 -16.73 7.99
CA GLY A 144 -2.67 -17.70 8.69
C GLY A 144 -2.87 -17.38 10.16
N TRP A 145 -1.77 -17.12 10.87
CA TRP A 145 -1.82 -16.74 12.28
C TRP A 145 -2.58 -15.44 12.51
N MET A 146 -2.42 -14.46 11.63
CA MET A 146 -3.18 -13.21 11.70
C MET A 146 -4.67 -13.41 11.44
N LEU A 147 -5.03 -14.25 10.46
CA LEU A 147 -6.42 -14.60 10.18
C LEU A 147 -7.07 -15.33 11.36
N LEU A 148 -6.32 -16.22 12.03
CA LEU A 148 -6.78 -16.92 13.22
C LEU A 148 -7.13 -15.92 14.33
N ALA A 149 -6.21 -15.00 14.64
CA ALA A 149 -6.40 -13.98 15.66
C ALA A 149 -7.53 -13.01 15.31
N GLU A 150 -7.71 -12.65 14.03
CA GLU A 150 -8.80 -11.78 13.57
C GLU A 150 -10.17 -12.44 13.76
N ILE A 151 -10.32 -13.72 13.41
CA ILE A 151 -11.57 -14.46 13.63
C ILE A 151 -11.89 -14.55 15.13
N GLN A 152 -10.88 -14.78 15.98
CA GLN A 152 -11.06 -14.81 17.43
C GLN A 152 -11.51 -13.46 17.99
N ALA A 153 -10.80 -12.38 17.65
CA ALA A 153 -11.08 -11.05 18.18
C ALA A 153 -12.38 -10.44 17.62
N GLU A 154 -12.57 -10.44 16.30
CA GLU A 154 -13.64 -9.68 15.64
C GLU A 154 -14.94 -10.46 15.52
N ASN A 155 -14.89 -11.78 15.29
CA ASN A 155 -16.09 -12.59 15.08
C ASN A 155 -16.54 -13.35 16.33
N LEU A 156 -15.60 -13.91 17.10
CA LEU A 156 -15.90 -14.65 18.33
C LEU A 156 -15.86 -13.77 19.58
N HIS A 157 -15.39 -12.52 19.47
CA HIS A 157 -15.17 -11.60 20.59
C HIS A 157 -14.27 -12.17 21.71
N ASP A 158 -13.45 -13.16 21.37
CA ASP A 158 -12.47 -13.78 22.24
C ASP A 158 -11.12 -13.07 22.11
N LEU A 159 -11.01 -11.94 22.78
CA LEU A 159 -9.76 -11.19 22.86
C LEU A 159 -8.65 -11.93 23.60
N THR A 160 -8.99 -12.79 24.54
CA THR A 160 -7.98 -13.54 25.31
C THR A 160 -7.35 -14.60 24.43
N GLY A 161 -8.16 -15.32 23.67
CA GLY A 161 -7.69 -16.26 22.66
C GLY A 161 -6.89 -15.57 21.54
N ALA A 162 -7.34 -14.40 21.06
CA ALA A 162 -6.58 -13.63 20.09
C ALA A 162 -5.21 -13.16 20.65
N ALA A 163 -5.17 -12.68 21.89
CA ALA A 163 -3.92 -12.28 22.53
C ALA A 163 -2.94 -13.46 22.66
N GLN A 164 -3.43 -14.63 23.08
CA GLN A 164 -2.60 -15.85 23.17
C GLN A 164 -2.03 -16.24 21.80
N THR A 165 -2.84 -16.23 20.74
CA THR A 165 -2.37 -16.48 19.37
C THR A 165 -1.27 -15.51 18.95
N ILE A 166 -1.37 -14.23 19.33
CA ILE A 166 -0.34 -13.22 19.02
C ILE A 166 0.93 -13.44 19.86
N GLU A 167 0.81 -13.84 21.13
CA GLU A 167 1.95 -14.21 21.96
C GLU A 167 2.67 -15.45 21.42
N ASP A 168 1.93 -16.46 20.94
CA ASP A 168 2.51 -17.63 20.27
C ASP A 168 3.29 -17.23 19.02
N VAL A 169 2.78 -16.24 18.27
CA VAL A 169 3.49 -15.66 17.12
C VAL A 169 4.76 -14.92 17.54
N VAL A 170 4.74 -14.19 18.65
CA VAL A 170 5.92 -13.46 19.16
C VAL A 170 6.98 -14.43 19.70
N GLY A 171 6.58 -15.55 20.28
CA GLY A 171 7.46 -16.57 20.84
C GLY A 171 8.18 -17.46 19.83
N GLN A 172 7.76 -17.46 18.56
CA GLN A 172 8.39 -18.26 17.51
C GLN A 172 9.67 -17.60 16.97
N GLU A 173 10.79 -18.32 17.05
CA GLU A 173 12.11 -17.86 16.57
C GLU A 173 12.14 -17.68 15.04
N GLY A 174 12.84 -16.67 14.54
CA GLY A 174 13.09 -16.45 13.11
C GLY A 174 12.06 -15.61 12.35
N ARG A 175 10.99 -15.12 13.01
CA ARG A 175 10.01 -14.24 12.36
C ARG A 175 10.56 -12.83 12.12
N LEU A 176 10.12 -12.23 11.01
CA LEU A 176 10.49 -10.87 10.64
C LEU A 176 10.00 -9.87 11.70
N PRO A 177 10.85 -8.96 12.21
CA PRO A 177 10.47 -7.94 13.19
C PRO A 177 9.24 -7.12 12.78
N LYS A 178 9.09 -6.84 11.48
CA LYS A 178 7.93 -6.13 10.91
C LYS A 178 6.61 -6.87 11.16
N ASN A 179 6.62 -8.19 11.06
CA ASN A 179 5.42 -9.02 11.22
C ASN A 179 5.01 -9.08 12.70
N ILE A 180 5.97 -9.21 13.61
CA ILE A 180 5.72 -9.18 15.06
C ILE A 180 5.18 -7.81 15.47
N ALA A 181 5.79 -6.72 15.00
CA ALA A 181 5.31 -5.36 15.26
C ALA A 181 3.89 -5.13 14.71
N TYR A 182 3.58 -5.68 13.53
CA TYR A 182 2.22 -5.63 12.97
C TYR A 182 1.21 -6.41 13.83
N ALA A 183 1.55 -7.61 14.26
CA ALA A 183 0.70 -8.46 15.10
C ALA A 183 0.36 -7.77 16.44
N LEU A 184 1.37 -7.24 17.15
CA LEU A 184 1.18 -6.50 18.39
C LEU A 184 0.42 -5.18 18.17
N SER A 185 0.66 -4.51 17.04
CA SER A 185 -0.09 -3.31 16.64
C SER A 185 -1.57 -3.58 16.45
N ARG A 186 -1.92 -4.72 15.83
CA ARG A 186 -3.30 -5.17 15.65
C ARG A 186 -3.95 -5.58 16.96
N LEU A 187 -3.20 -6.23 17.85
CA LEU A 187 -3.67 -6.53 19.20
C LEU A 187 -4.05 -5.25 19.96
N ALA A 188 -3.20 -4.21 19.90
CA ALA A 188 -3.51 -2.91 20.48
C ALA A 188 -4.80 -2.30 19.90
N ASP A 189 -5.00 -2.38 18.57
CA ASP A 189 -6.23 -1.90 17.92
C ASP A 189 -7.47 -2.62 18.43
N TRP A 190 -7.39 -3.96 18.58
CA TRP A 190 -8.50 -4.76 19.10
C TRP A 190 -8.83 -4.42 20.55
N GLN A 191 -7.81 -4.22 21.40
CA GLN A 191 -8.02 -3.79 22.79
C GLN A 191 -8.74 -2.44 22.87
N LEU A 192 -8.35 -1.48 22.02
CA LEU A 192 -9.01 -0.17 21.94
C LEU A 192 -10.44 -0.26 21.39
N LYS A 193 -10.67 -1.07 20.36
CA LYS A 193 -11.97 -1.17 19.68
C LYS A 193 -13.01 -1.95 20.48
N LEU A 194 -12.60 -3.05 21.11
CA LEU A 194 -13.52 -4.01 21.72
C LEU A 194 -13.67 -3.84 23.24
N ARG A 195 -12.57 -3.58 23.96
CA ARG A 195 -12.59 -3.39 25.44
C ARG A 195 -12.45 -1.92 25.84
N GLN A 196 -12.01 -1.06 24.94
CA GLN A 196 -11.56 0.30 25.24
C GLN A 196 -10.43 0.33 26.29
N ASP A 197 -9.70 -0.78 26.42
CA ASP A 197 -8.62 -0.92 27.39
C ASP A 197 -7.34 -0.33 26.80
N ARG A 198 -7.06 0.93 27.20
CA ARG A 198 -5.87 1.65 26.74
C ARG A 198 -4.61 1.21 27.46
N ALA A 199 -4.71 0.68 28.68
CA ALA A 199 -3.56 0.17 29.41
C ALA A 199 -3.01 -1.08 28.72
N ALA A 200 -3.89 -2.02 28.36
CA ALA A 200 -3.53 -3.20 27.58
C ALA A 200 -3.01 -2.83 26.18
N ALA A 201 -3.64 -1.86 25.50
CA ALA A 201 -3.18 -1.38 24.21
C ALA A 201 -1.78 -0.74 24.28
N ARG A 202 -1.54 0.06 25.33
CA ARG A 202 -0.23 0.68 25.59
C ARG A 202 0.83 -0.38 25.89
N ALA A 203 0.52 -1.36 26.74
CA ALA A 203 1.43 -2.46 27.05
C ALA A 203 1.85 -3.24 25.80
N ALA A 204 0.91 -3.52 24.88
CA ALA A 204 1.22 -4.17 23.60
C ALA A 204 2.15 -3.33 22.71
N LEU A 205 1.97 -2.01 22.66
CA LEU A 205 2.86 -1.11 21.91
C LEU A 205 4.23 -0.95 22.58
N GLU A 206 4.29 -0.86 23.90
CA GLU A 206 5.55 -0.82 24.67
C GLU A 206 6.35 -2.11 24.47
N ARG A 207 5.67 -3.24 24.28
CA ARG A 207 6.32 -4.51 23.96
C ARG A 207 7.08 -4.46 22.63
N ILE A 208 6.54 -3.78 21.61
CA ILE A 208 7.24 -3.58 20.33
C ILE A 208 8.55 -2.84 20.56
N VAL A 209 8.53 -1.78 21.39
CA VAL A 209 9.71 -0.97 21.72
C VAL A 209 10.76 -1.79 22.47
N GLN A 210 10.34 -2.66 23.39
CA GLN A 210 11.25 -3.54 24.13
C GLN A 210 11.88 -4.63 23.27
N LEU A 211 11.12 -5.22 22.35
CA LEU A 211 11.60 -6.30 21.49
C LEU A 211 12.52 -5.80 20.38
N PHE A 212 12.24 -4.61 19.85
CA PHE A 212 12.94 -4.04 18.71
C PHE A 212 13.38 -2.61 18.98
N PRO A 213 14.25 -2.36 19.99
CA PRO A 213 14.81 -1.04 20.21
C PRO A 213 15.54 -0.59 18.93
N ASP A 214 15.56 0.72 18.68
CA ASP A 214 16.31 1.30 17.56
C ASP A 214 15.83 0.83 16.17
N THR A 215 14.51 0.68 16.01
CA THR A 215 13.87 0.33 14.74
C THR A 215 12.77 1.33 14.36
N GLU A 216 12.43 1.40 13.06
CA GLU A 216 11.30 2.22 12.58
C GLU A 216 9.98 1.80 13.27
N GLN A 217 9.84 0.51 13.56
CA GLN A 217 8.68 -0.06 14.23
C GLN A 217 8.53 0.47 15.66
N ALA A 218 9.63 0.59 16.39
CA ALA A 218 9.63 1.18 17.73
C ALA A 218 9.26 2.67 17.68
N GLN A 219 9.79 3.43 16.71
CA GLN A 219 9.43 4.85 16.55
C GLN A 219 7.93 5.02 16.26
N LEU A 220 7.36 4.20 15.38
CA LEU A 220 5.92 4.19 15.11
C LEU A 220 5.10 3.81 16.35
N ALA A 221 5.55 2.83 17.12
CA ALA A 221 4.86 2.44 18.37
C ALA A 221 4.87 3.57 19.40
N LEU A 222 6.01 4.25 19.57
CA LEU A 222 6.16 5.39 20.48
C LEU A 222 5.27 6.57 20.09
N GLN A 223 5.19 6.88 18.79
CA GLN A 223 4.24 7.85 18.27
C GLN A 223 2.81 7.46 18.66
N ARG A 224 2.41 6.21 18.39
CA ARG A 224 1.06 5.75 18.71
C ARG A 224 0.75 5.85 20.20
N ILE A 225 1.71 5.56 21.08
CA ILE A 225 1.56 5.70 22.54
C ILE A 225 1.29 7.15 22.92
N ALA A 226 1.97 8.12 22.30
CA ALA A 226 1.73 9.54 22.56
C ALA A 226 0.32 10.00 22.19
N HIS A 227 -0.26 9.41 21.15
CA HIS A 227 -1.63 9.70 20.69
C HIS A 227 -2.71 8.91 21.43
N LEU A 228 -2.33 8.01 22.35
CA LEU A 228 -3.31 7.38 23.23
C LEU A 228 -3.81 8.42 24.23
N THR A 229 -5.07 8.81 24.09
CA THR A 229 -5.73 9.72 25.06
C THR A 229 -5.52 9.24 26.50
N PRO A 230 -4.93 10.08 27.38
CA PRO A 230 -4.66 9.72 28.76
C PRO A 230 -5.93 9.27 29.48
N GLU A 231 -5.81 8.25 30.33
CA GLU A 231 -6.94 7.65 31.07
C GLU A 231 -7.70 8.70 31.90
N GLN A 232 -6.98 9.67 32.46
CA GLN A 232 -7.52 10.79 33.22
C GLN A 232 -8.51 11.66 32.40
N MET A 233 -8.19 11.94 31.13
CA MET A 233 -9.07 12.72 30.27
C MET A 233 -10.35 11.96 29.89
N MET A 234 -10.36 10.63 30.01
CA MET A 234 -11.57 9.83 29.80
C MET A 234 -12.45 9.80 31.04
N ILE A 235 -11.86 9.72 32.23
CA ILE A 235 -12.60 9.86 33.49
C ILE A 235 -13.32 11.23 33.48
N GLU A 236 -12.62 12.28 33.05
CA GLU A 236 -13.21 13.61 32.84
C GLU A 236 -14.29 13.67 31.75
N ARG A 237 -14.24 12.81 30.70
CA ARG A 237 -15.29 12.73 29.67
C ARG A 237 -16.53 11.98 30.13
N HIS A 238 -16.36 10.98 31.00
CA HIS A 238 -17.47 10.24 31.60
C HIS A 238 -18.18 11.07 32.68
N GLU A 239 -17.48 12.05 33.28
CA GLU A 239 -18.13 13.10 34.05
C GLU A 239 -18.78 14.13 33.11
N PRO A 240 -20.11 14.30 33.12
CA PRO A 240 -20.76 15.28 32.28
C PRO A 240 -20.30 16.68 32.71
N ARG A 241 -19.43 17.32 31.91
CA ARG A 241 -19.09 18.73 32.08
C ARG A 241 -20.37 19.54 31.95
N ARG A 242 -20.90 20.00 33.09
CA ARG A 242 -21.96 20.99 33.13
C ARG A 242 -21.38 22.30 32.62
N VAL A 243 -21.54 22.55 31.32
CA VAL A 243 -21.26 23.87 30.74
C VAL A 243 -22.18 24.84 31.47
N GLN A 244 -21.61 25.66 32.35
CA GLN A 244 -22.36 26.78 32.92
C GLN A 244 -22.65 27.73 31.77
N LEU A 245 -23.89 27.68 31.27
CA LEU A 245 -24.38 28.66 30.32
C LEU A 245 -24.37 30.00 31.04
N THR A 246 -23.35 30.81 30.81
CA THR A 246 -23.37 32.21 31.21
C THR A 246 -24.50 32.87 30.44
N HIS A 247 -25.46 33.48 31.15
CA HIS A 247 -26.59 34.17 30.56
C HIS A 247 -26.10 35.14 29.49
N HIS A 248 -26.49 34.92 28.24
CA HIS A 248 -26.16 35.85 27.16
C HIS A 248 -26.96 37.14 27.38
N GLU A 249 -26.34 38.32 27.19
CA GLU A 249 -27.04 39.60 27.27
C GLU A 249 -28.02 39.72 26.08
N GLU A 250 -29.32 39.72 26.36
CA GLU A 250 -30.42 39.70 25.37
C GLU A 250 -30.50 40.94 24.44
N ASN A 251 -29.63 41.94 24.63
CA ASN A 251 -29.70 43.24 23.96
C ASN A 251 -28.52 43.50 22.98
N LEU A 252 -28.11 42.48 22.21
CA LEU A 252 -27.03 42.62 21.21
C LEU A 252 -27.37 43.63 20.09
N GLY A 253 -28.64 43.83 19.77
CA GLY A 253 -29.08 44.73 18.69
C GLY A 253 -29.12 46.23 19.01
N LEU A 254 -28.90 46.62 20.27
CA LEU A 254 -29.01 48.01 20.74
C LEU A 254 -27.65 48.67 21.03
N ARG A 255 -26.55 47.93 20.90
CA ARG A 255 -25.20 48.51 20.97
C ARG A 255 -24.88 49.19 19.63
N GLY A 256 -24.79 50.52 19.64
CA GLY A 256 -24.10 51.26 18.59
C GLY A 256 -22.68 50.70 18.40
N GLU A 257 -22.11 50.88 17.21
CA GLU A 257 -20.94 50.21 16.62
C GLU A 257 -19.62 50.15 17.44
N THR A 258 -19.59 50.58 18.70
CA THR A 258 -18.38 50.74 19.52
C THR A 258 -18.22 49.73 20.65
N SER A 259 -18.96 48.61 20.67
CA SER A 259 -18.70 47.54 21.63
C SER A 259 -18.94 46.16 21.04
N ALA A 260 -18.01 45.74 20.16
CA ALA A 260 -17.77 44.32 19.98
C ALA A 260 -17.31 43.74 21.33
N PRO A 261 -17.92 42.66 21.84
CA PRO A 261 -17.33 41.94 22.96
C PRO A 261 -15.97 41.45 22.48
N GLY A 262 -14.90 41.92 23.13
CA GLY A 262 -13.62 41.25 23.05
C GLY A 262 -13.81 39.85 23.60
N GLY A 263 -14.10 38.88 22.72
CA GLY A 263 -13.82 37.48 23.01
C GLY A 263 -12.34 37.36 23.43
N PRO A 264 -11.93 36.30 24.14
CA PRO A 264 -10.56 36.13 24.60
C PRO A 264 -9.58 36.05 23.41
N ALA A 265 -9.22 37.20 22.89
CA ALA A 265 -8.48 37.41 21.66
C ALA A 265 -7.07 37.85 22.04
N SER A 266 -6.30 36.94 22.65
CA SER A 266 -4.82 37.08 22.74
C SER A 266 -4.12 35.78 23.17
N ASP A 267 -4.75 34.94 24.01
CA ASP A 267 -4.03 33.85 24.69
C ASP A 267 -4.21 32.44 24.08
N GLU A 268 -5.12 32.26 23.12
CA GLU A 268 -5.37 30.97 22.45
C GLU A 268 -4.09 30.28 21.91
N PRO A 269 -3.17 30.95 21.17
CA PRO A 269 -1.98 30.27 20.62
C PRO A 269 -0.88 30.03 21.67
N SER A 270 -0.73 30.90 22.66
CA SER A 270 0.27 30.75 23.73
C SER A 270 -0.12 29.64 24.69
N LEU A 271 -1.41 29.53 25.03
CA LEU A 271 -1.97 28.42 25.80
C LEU A 271 -1.81 27.09 25.07
N ARG A 272 -2.07 27.06 23.75
CA ARG A 272 -1.84 25.86 22.92
C ARG A 272 -0.37 25.46 22.87
N ALA A 273 0.54 26.42 22.67
CA ALA A 273 1.97 26.15 22.72
C ALA A 273 2.42 25.60 24.08
N ALA A 274 1.92 26.16 25.19
CA ALA A 274 2.21 25.66 26.53
C ALA A 274 1.67 24.24 26.77
N ALA A 275 0.46 23.94 26.26
CA ALA A 275 -0.10 22.60 26.33
C ALA A 275 0.72 21.58 25.53
N LEU A 276 1.18 21.94 24.33
CA LEU A 276 2.05 21.11 23.50
C LEU A 276 3.40 20.88 24.17
N VAL A 277 4.01 21.90 24.79
CA VAL A 277 5.26 21.73 25.55
C VAL A 277 5.07 20.74 26.70
N LYS A 278 3.98 20.87 27.47
CA LYS A 278 3.64 19.94 28.55
C LYS A 278 3.41 18.51 28.04
N HIS A 279 2.79 18.37 26.86
CA HIS A 279 2.62 17.07 26.21
C HIS A 279 3.96 16.46 25.81
N LEU A 280 4.87 17.24 25.25
CA LEU A 280 6.21 16.80 24.85
C LEU A 280 7.11 16.44 26.04
N GLU A 281 6.89 17.02 27.23
CA GLU A 281 7.55 16.57 28.46
C GLU A 281 7.17 15.12 28.82
N GLN A 282 5.92 14.72 28.54
CA GLN A 282 5.41 13.37 28.81
C GLN A 282 5.71 12.42 27.64
N HIS A 283 5.71 12.94 26.42
CA HIS A 283 5.91 12.20 25.18
C HIS A 283 6.97 12.89 24.31
N PRO A 284 8.27 12.72 24.62
CA PRO A 284 9.35 13.43 23.94
C PRO A 284 9.45 13.14 22.44
N GLN A 285 8.93 12.02 21.99
CA GLN A 285 9.07 11.53 20.61
C GLN A 285 7.84 11.83 19.73
N ASP A 286 6.84 12.54 20.24
CA ASP A 286 5.67 12.91 19.44
C ASP A 286 6.04 13.94 18.36
N TYR A 287 6.11 13.49 17.11
CA TYR A 287 6.50 14.37 16.02
C TYR A 287 5.41 15.35 15.61
N GLU A 288 4.13 14.98 15.71
CA GLU A 288 3.00 15.86 15.34
C GLU A 288 2.93 17.04 16.29
N ALA A 289 3.05 16.79 17.60
CA ALA A 289 3.09 17.86 18.59
C ALA A 289 4.29 18.80 18.39
N ARG A 290 5.45 18.28 17.97
CA ARG A 290 6.64 19.09 17.64
C ARG A 290 6.46 19.90 16.35
N GLU A 291 5.86 19.32 15.32
CA GLU A 291 5.51 20.03 14.08
C GLU A 291 4.51 21.16 14.33
N GLU A 292 3.45 20.89 15.10
CA GLU A 292 2.47 21.90 15.48
C GLU A 292 3.12 23.02 16.30
N LEU A 293 3.98 22.68 17.25
CA LEU A 293 4.74 23.66 18.03
C LEU A 293 5.66 24.51 17.15
N ALA A 294 6.36 23.90 16.19
CA ALA A 294 7.17 24.61 15.21
C ALA A 294 6.34 25.57 14.34
N SER A 295 5.15 25.13 13.91
CA SER A 295 4.23 25.96 13.14
C SER A 295 3.74 27.17 13.94
N ILE A 296 3.40 26.98 15.22
CA ILE A 296 2.97 28.06 16.12
C ILE A 296 4.12 29.04 16.37
N TYR A 297 5.34 28.56 16.60
CA TYR A 297 6.51 29.42 16.75
C TYR A 297 6.81 30.25 15.50
N ALA A 298 6.71 29.65 14.32
CA ALA A 298 6.95 30.38 13.08
C ALA A 298 5.83 31.37 12.74
N ASP A 299 4.57 30.96 12.85
CA ASP A 299 3.44 31.78 12.38
C ASP A 299 3.04 32.85 13.38
N ARG A 300 2.96 32.52 14.67
CA ARG A 300 2.45 33.43 15.69
C ARG A 300 3.55 34.21 16.38
N PHE A 301 4.66 33.56 16.67
CA PHE A 301 5.79 34.19 17.39
C PHE A 301 6.88 34.72 16.45
N GLN A 302 6.84 34.39 15.15
CA GLN A 302 7.85 34.79 14.15
C GLN A 302 9.28 34.42 14.59
N ARG A 303 9.40 33.33 15.37
CA ARG A 303 10.64 32.81 15.97
C ARG A 303 11.14 31.64 15.13
N LEU A 304 11.96 31.94 14.11
CA LEU A 304 12.58 30.91 13.25
C LEU A 304 13.55 30.03 14.04
N ASP A 305 14.28 30.60 14.99
CA ASP A 305 15.20 29.92 15.90
C ASP A 305 14.51 28.74 16.59
N LEU A 306 13.43 29.00 17.33
CA LEU A 306 12.71 27.96 18.06
C LEU A 306 12.02 26.95 17.13
N ALA A 307 11.42 27.42 16.03
CA ALA A 307 10.76 26.54 15.08
C ALA A 307 11.76 25.60 14.39
N ALA A 308 12.94 26.11 14.03
CA ALA A 308 14.01 25.32 13.45
C ALA A 308 14.56 24.29 14.45
N ASP A 309 14.75 24.68 15.71
CA ASP A 309 15.21 23.76 16.76
C ASP A 309 14.26 22.57 16.92
N GLN A 310 12.94 22.78 16.91
CA GLN A 310 11.97 21.69 17.00
C GLN A 310 12.06 20.73 15.80
N LEU A 311 12.16 21.26 14.58
CA LEU A 311 12.30 20.44 13.36
C LEU A 311 13.64 19.71 13.29
N GLU A 312 14.74 20.34 13.71
CA GLU A 312 16.06 19.70 13.77
C GLU A 312 16.09 18.57 14.79
N GLN A 313 15.42 18.73 15.94
CA GLN A 313 15.27 17.63 16.89
C GLN A 313 14.52 16.44 16.30
N LEU A 314 13.55 16.65 15.40
CA LEU A 314 12.89 15.56 14.67
C LEU A 314 13.81 14.89 13.65
N ILE A 315 14.57 15.69 12.90
CA ILE A 315 15.52 15.22 11.87
C ILE A 315 16.68 14.42 12.50
N ALA A 316 17.04 14.73 13.75
CA ALA A 316 18.09 14.08 14.52
C ALA A 316 17.69 12.71 15.07
N VAL A 317 16.39 12.40 15.20
CA VAL A 317 15.94 11.09 15.70
C VAL A 317 16.35 9.99 14.71
N PRO A 318 17.07 8.94 15.16
CA PRO A 318 17.46 7.85 14.27
C PRO A 318 16.25 6.96 13.91
N TYR A 319 16.36 6.23 12.80
CA TYR A 319 15.33 5.27 12.34
C TYR A 319 13.96 5.90 12.03
N GLN A 320 13.96 7.17 11.61
CA GLN A 320 12.76 7.82 11.09
C GLN A 320 12.55 7.48 9.61
N PRO A 321 11.28 7.33 9.16
CA PRO A 321 10.98 7.08 7.75
C PRO A 321 11.58 8.17 6.85
N ALA A 322 12.28 7.76 5.78
CA ALA A 322 12.96 8.68 4.86
C ALA A 322 12.03 9.78 4.31
N LYS A 323 10.77 9.42 4.01
CA LYS A 323 9.74 10.36 3.55
C LYS A 323 9.44 11.45 4.57
N GLN A 324 9.38 11.09 5.86
CA GLN A 324 9.07 12.02 6.94
C GLN A 324 10.23 12.99 7.18
N VAL A 325 11.47 12.48 7.19
CA VAL A 325 12.67 13.34 7.30
C VAL A 325 12.76 14.33 6.12
N ALA A 326 12.45 13.88 4.91
CA ALA A 326 12.39 14.76 3.74
C ALA A 326 11.26 15.79 3.84
N HIS A 327 10.11 15.43 4.44
CA HIS A 327 9.02 16.37 4.72
C HIS A 327 9.48 17.47 5.68
N TRP A 328 10.09 17.12 6.82
CA TRP A 328 10.59 18.10 7.80
C TRP A 328 11.66 19.02 7.24
N LEU A 329 12.59 18.51 6.44
CA LEU A 329 13.60 19.33 5.76
C LEU A 329 12.97 20.30 4.76
N ASN A 330 11.91 19.89 4.06
CA ASN A 330 11.15 20.80 3.20
C ASN A 330 10.42 21.87 4.02
N SER A 331 9.72 21.48 5.09
CA SER A 331 9.05 22.40 6.00
C SER A 331 10.02 23.41 6.60
N LEU A 332 11.22 22.98 7.00
CA LEU A 332 12.28 23.87 7.49
C LEU A 332 12.74 24.87 6.42
N ALA A 333 12.95 24.42 5.18
CA ALA A 333 13.29 25.32 4.06
C ALA A 333 12.17 26.33 3.76
N ASP A 334 10.91 25.91 3.85
CA ASP A 334 9.73 26.78 3.71
C ASP A 334 9.69 27.87 4.79
N LEU A 335 9.96 27.51 6.05
CA LEU A 335 10.04 28.46 7.16
C LEU A 335 11.19 29.45 6.99
N GLN A 336 12.36 28.99 6.55
CA GLN A 336 13.52 29.84 6.26
C GLN A 336 13.19 30.87 5.17
N ILE A 337 12.59 30.45 4.06
CA ILE A 337 12.17 31.34 2.97
C ILE A 337 11.13 32.36 3.46
N LYS A 338 10.15 31.92 4.26
CA LYS A 338 9.05 32.78 4.73
C LYS A 338 9.52 33.88 5.70
N LEU A 339 10.41 33.55 6.64
CA LEU A 339 10.78 34.45 7.73
C LEU A 339 12.06 35.26 7.45
N THR A 340 13.05 34.67 6.77
CA THR A 340 14.34 35.34 6.49
C THR A 340 14.48 35.79 5.05
N GLY A 341 13.77 35.15 4.12
CA GLY A 341 13.96 35.38 2.68
C GLY A 341 15.33 34.96 2.17
N ASP A 342 16.12 34.24 2.96
CA ASP A 342 17.47 33.82 2.60
C ASP A 342 17.45 32.53 1.77
N ALA A 343 17.72 32.67 0.47
CA ALA A 343 17.82 31.56 -0.46
C ALA A 343 19.01 30.64 -0.18
N THR A 344 20.08 31.13 0.46
CA THR A 344 21.31 30.36 0.67
C THR A 344 21.12 29.31 1.76
N VAL A 345 20.50 29.70 2.87
CA VAL A 345 20.18 28.80 4.00
C VAL A 345 19.16 27.75 3.57
N ALA A 346 18.08 28.16 2.88
CA ALA A 346 17.08 27.24 2.36
C ALA A 346 17.66 26.24 1.36
N LYS A 347 18.58 26.68 0.49
CA LYS A 347 19.31 25.79 -0.43
C LYS A 347 20.13 24.75 0.32
N ALA A 348 20.87 25.14 1.34
CA ALA A 348 21.68 24.22 2.15
C ALA A 348 20.79 23.15 2.83
N THR A 349 19.63 23.55 3.36
CA THR A 349 18.64 22.62 3.94
C THR A 349 18.13 21.61 2.91
N LEU A 350 17.79 22.06 1.70
CA LEU A 350 17.34 21.16 0.62
C LEU A 350 18.46 20.24 0.11
N GLN A 351 19.72 20.69 0.12
CA GLN A 351 20.88 19.86 -0.24
C GLN A 351 21.05 18.68 0.72
N ARG A 352 20.76 18.86 2.02
CA ARG A 352 20.77 17.74 2.99
C ARG A 352 19.82 16.61 2.60
N ILE A 353 18.69 16.89 1.93
CA ILE A 353 17.78 15.85 1.42
C ILE A 353 18.48 15.02 0.34
N VAL A 354 19.18 15.67 -0.58
CA VAL A 354 19.90 15.03 -1.68
C VAL A 354 21.06 14.17 -1.15
N GLU A 355 21.78 14.68 -0.15
CA GLU A 355 22.89 13.99 0.49
C GLU A 355 22.43 12.77 1.30
N ARG A 356 21.35 12.93 2.09
CA ARG A 356 20.84 11.87 2.97
C ARG A 356 20.09 10.77 2.22
N PHE A 357 19.45 11.09 1.09
CA PHE A 357 18.61 10.16 0.32
C PHE A 357 18.92 10.19 -1.19
N PRO A 358 20.13 9.79 -1.61
CA PRO A 358 20.52 9.83 -3.01
C PRO A 358 19.64 8.90 -3.87
N LYS A 359 19.34 9.33 -5.10
CA LYS A 359 18.54 8.59 -6.11
C LYS A 359 17.10 8.29 -5.68
N THR A 360 16.52 9.11 -4.80
CA THR A 360 15.11 9.03 -4.44
C THR A 360 14.29 10.12 -5.12
N ALA A 361 12.97 9.90 -5.27
CA ALA A 361 12.06 10.93 -5.76
C ALA A 361 12.10 12.21 -4.89
N ALA A 362 12.37 12.09 -3.59
CA ALA A 362 12.54 13.22 -2.70
C ALA A 362 13.78 14.05 -3.06
N ALA A 363 14.90 13.40 -3.42
CA ALA A 363 16.10 14.09 -3.88
C ALA A 363 15.90 14.79 -5.23
N GLU A 364 15.21 14.16 -6.18
CA GLU A 364 14.87 14.79 -7.45
C GLU A 364 13.98 16.02 -7.28
N SER A 365 12.96 15.92 -6.43
CA SER A 365 12.09 17.04 -6.07
C SER A 365 12.88 18.16 -5.39
N ALA A 366 13.79 17.84 -4.47
CA ALA A 366 14.66 18.82 -3.82
C ALA A 366 15.59 19.52 -4.83
N LEU A 367 16.19 18.79 -5.77
CA LEU A 367 17.01 19.37 -6.84
C LEU A 367 16.23 20.31 -7.75
N LYS A 368 15.02 19.91 -8.16
CA LYS A 368 14.11 20.77 -8.95
C LYS A 368 13.78 22.05 -8.18
N ARG A 369 13.49 21.93 -6.88
CA ARG A 369 13.20 23.08 -6.01
C ARG A 369 14.39 24.01 -5.86
N ILE A 370 15.60 23.47 -5.66
CA ILE A 370 16.84 24.26 -5.60
C ILE A 370 17.05 25.08 -6.88
N ALA A 371 16.74 24.52 -8.05
CA ALA A 371 16.89 25.22 -9.33
C ALA A 371 15.96 26.44 -9.46
N HIS A 372 14.77 26.40 -8.85
CA HIS A 372 13.76 27.46 -8.92
C HIS A 372 13.66 28.31 -7.65
N LEU A 373 14.50 28.07 -6.65
CA LEU A 373 14.43 28.70 -5.32
C LEU A 373 14.44 30.24 -5.36
N ASN A 374 15.26 30.83 -6.24
CA ASN A 374 15.32 32.28 -6.40
C ASN A 374 13.98 32.89 -6.90
N LEU A 375 13.20 32.13 -7.67
CA LEU A 375 11.87 32.56 -8.10
C LEU A 375 10.84 32.44 -6.97
N GLU A 376 10.95 31.39 -6.13
CA GLU A 376 10.11 31.21 -4.94
C GLU A 376 10.31 32.34 -3.92
N VAL A 377 11.56 32.72 -3.63
CA VAL A 377 11.86 33.84 -2.72
C VAL A 377 11.27 35.15 -3.26
N ARG A 378 11.46 35.44 -4.55
CA ARG A 378 10.91 36.64 -5.19
C ARG A 378 9.38 36.69 -5.20
N SER A 379 8.71 35.56 -5.38
CA SER A 379 7.24 35.50 -5.38
C SER A 379 6.67 35.71 -3.97
N LYS A 380 7.29 35.12 -2.94
CA LYS A 380 6.89 35.30 -1.54
C LYS A 380 7.10 36.73 -1.05
N GLN A 381 8.21 37.37 -1.42
CA GLN A 381 8.46 38.79 -1.12
C GLN A 381 7.42 39.71 -1.77
N LYS A 382 7.02 39.45 -3.03
CA LYS A 382 5.96 40.22 -3.71
C LYS A 382 4.58 40.04 -3.06
N GLY A 383 4.26 38.84 -2.57
CA GLY A 383 3.00 38.58 -1.84
C GLY A 383 2.91 39.27 -0.49
N GLN A 384 4.05 39.45 0.21
CA GLN A 384 4.11 40.14 1.50
C GLN A 384 4.06 41.67 1.37
N ALA A 385 4.44 42.20 0.20
CA ALA A 385 4.49 43.63 -0.10
C ALA A 385 3.14 44.26 -0.50
N VAL A 386 2.06 43.48 -0.63
CA VAL A 386 0.74 44.05 -0.94
C VAL A 386 -0.04 44.31 0.35
N LYS A 387 0.26 45.43 1.01
CA LYS A 387 -0.78 46.14 1.76
C LYS A 387 -1.72 46.72 0.72
N LEU A 388 -2.87 46.09 0.53
CA LEU A 388 -3.96 46.64 -0.29
C LEU A 388 -4.30 48.02 0.30
N GLY A 389 -3.82 49.07 -0.37
CA GLY A 389 -4.22 50.42 -0.08
C GLY A 389 -5.72 50.56 -0.30
N THR A 390 -6.32 51.43 0.49
CA THR A 390 -7.73 51.81 0.61
C THR A 390 -8.37 52.24 -0.72
N TYR A 391 -8.45 51.35 -1.71
CA TYR A 391 -9.00 51.65 -3.04
C TYR A 391 -10.03 50.64 -3.55
N GLU A 392 -10.36 49.61 -2.76
CA GLU A 392 -11.43 48.66 -3.10
C GLU A 392 -12.72 48.85 -2.26
N GLN A 393 -12.87 49.96 -1.54
CA GLN A 393 -14.09 50.25 -0.76
C GLN A 393 -15.20 50.99 -1.54
N ASN A 394 -14.96 51.41 -2.80
CA ASN A 394 -15.93 52.20 -3.58
C ASN A 394 -16.22 51.62 -4.97
N LEU A 395 -16.37 50.30 -5.08
CA LEU A 395 -16.91 49.65 -6.28
C LEU A 395 -18.25 48.97 -5.95
N GLY A 396 -19.30 49.78 -5.82
CA GLY A 396 -20.62 49.20 -5.60
C GLY A 396 -21.79 50.13 -5.32
N LEU A 397 -21.88 51.33 -5.90
CA LEU A 397 -23.17 52.05 -5.96
C LEU A 397 -23.33 52.74 -7.32
N LYS A 398 -23.82 51.97 -8.31
CA LYS A 398 -24.39 52.50 -9.55
C LYS A 398 -25.58 53.38 -9.19
N GLY A 399 -25.50 54.65 -9.60
CA GLY A 399 -26.61 55.58 -9.53
C GLY A 399 -27.84 55.10 -10.30
N LYS A 400 -29.01 55.29 -9.69
CA LYS A 400 -30.31 55.28 -10.35
C LYS A 400 -30.77 56.74 -10.39
N PRO A 401 -31.17 57.32 -11.53
CA PRO A 401 -31.71 58.66 -11.52
C PRO A 401 -33.18 58.59 -11.12
N SER A 402 -33.56 59.22 -10.00
CA SER A 402 -34.95 59.63 -9.77
C SER A 402 -35.03 61.14 -9.88
N SER A 403 -35.51 61.58 -11.04
CA SER A 403 -36.10 62.90 -11.23
C SER A 403 -37.35 63.01 -10.36
N ALA A 404 -37.37 63.94 -9.41
CA ALA A 404 -38.57 64.66 -9.01
C ALA A 404 -38.15 65.90 -8.19
N ALA A 405 -38.60 67.05 -8.68
CA ALA A 405 -38.48 68.39 -8.11
C ALA A 405 -39.09 68.50 -6.70
N ASP A 406 -38.53 69.35 -5.83
CA ASP A 406 -38.96 70.76 -5.69
C ASP A 406 -38.03 71.52 -4.71
N PRO A 407 -37.63 72.78 -4.97
CA PRO A 407 -36.78 73.58 -4.08
C PRO A 407 -37.60 74.39 -3.07
N GLY A 408 -37.27 74.22 -1.79
CA GLY A 408 -37.77 75.07 -0.73
C GLY A 408 -37.17 76.49 -0.78
N GLN A 409 -38.05 77.44 -1.08
CA GLN A 409 -38.20 78.74 -0.41
C GLN A 409 -36.99 79.69 -0.28
N SER A 410 -37.16 80.81 -0.99
CA SER A 410 -37.31 82.16 -0.41
C SER A 410 -36.14 83.15 -0.50
N ALA A 411 -36.51 84.28 -1.13
CA ALA A 411 -36.28 85.66 -0.72
C ALA A 411 -35.06 86.43 -1.23
N SER A 412 -35.40 87.66 -1.67
CA SER A 412 -34.61 88.91 -1.70
C SER A 412 -33.59 89.06 -2.83
N GLN A 413 -33.94 89.82 -3.88
CA GLN A 413 -33.79 91.29 -4.02
C GLN A 413 -32.43 91.66 -4.63
N SER A 414 -32.44 92.17 -5.87
CA SER A 414 -32.11 93.58 -6.15
C SER A 414 -31.92 93.84 -7.66
N ARG A 415 -32.88 94.64 -8.18
CA ARG A 415 -32.85 95.54 -9.36
C ARG A 415 -32.53 94.99 -10.75
#